data_AF-A0A0C9Y1U2-F1
#
_entry.id   AF-A0A0C9Y1U2-F1
#
_cell.length_a   1.000
_cell.length_b   1.000
_cell.length_c   1.000
_cell.angle_alpha   90.00
_cell.angle_beta   90.00
_cell.angle_gamma   90.00
#
_symmetry.space_group_name_H-M   'P 1'
#
loop_
_entity.id
_entity.type
_entity.pdbx_description
1 polymer ?
#
loop_
_entity_poly.entity_id
_entity_poly.type
_entity_poly.pdbx_seq_one_letter_code
_entity_poly.pdbx_strand_id
1 'polypeptide(L)'
;CTCPCFSIQAQCKMLCYLHNVPYRPYLSQQLTHAFDVYLKILHRVNQKIQVVLNCNTREWRLRNECLACFYHIKDEPKLMFDWLVSIDGNNSLK
;
A
#
# COMPACT_ATOMS: atom_id res chain seq x y z
N CYS A 1 -10.31 -5.04 -12.15
CA CYS A 1 -9.18 -4.33 -11.53
C CYS A 1 -8.79 -3.19 -12.46
N THR A 2 -9.35 -2.00 -12.23
CA THR A 2 -9.01 -0.80 -13.02
C THR A 2 -8.74 0.32 -12.04
N CYS A 3 -7.77 0.11 -11.15
CA CYS A 3 -7.00 1.26 -10.70
C CYS A 3 -6.32 1.74 -11.99
N PRO A 4 -6.57 2.95 -12.50
CA PRO A 4 -5.61 3.49 -13.43
C PRO A 4 -4.36 3.64 -12.56
N CYS A 5 -3.45 2.67 -12.66
CA CYS A 5 -2.07 2.86 -12.25
C CYS A 5 -1.57 3.95 -13.18
N PHE A 6 -1.96 5.20 -12.91
CA PHE A 6 -1.43 6.37 -13.56
C PHE A 6 0.03 6.33 -13.15
N SER A 7 0.86 5.84 -14.07
CA SER A 7 2.29 5.73 -13.85
C SER A 7 2.80 7.08 -13.36
N ILE A 8 3.83 7.09 -12.51
CA ILE A 8 4.43 8.35 -12.04
C ILE A 8 4.78 9.25 -13.22
N GLN A 9 5.14 8.66 -14.36
CA GLN A 9 5.33 9.35 -15.64
C GLN A 9 4.06 10.04 -16.16
N ALA A 10 2.91 9.37 -16.16
CA ALA A 10 1.64 9.97 -16.58
C ALA A 10 1.19 11.09 -15.63
N GLN A 11 1.40 10.93 -14.32
CA GLN A 11 1.16 11.99 -13.33
C GLN A 11 2.12 13.18 -13.55
N CYS A 12 3.40 12.91 -13.80
CA CYS A 12 4.38 13.94 -14.11
C CYS A 12 4.00 14.73 -15.37
N LYS A 13 3.54 14.05 -16.43
CA LYS A 13 3.06 14.70 -17.66
C LYS A 13 1.81 15.53 -17.40
N MET A 14 0.87 15.04 -16.59
CA MET A 14 -0.32 15.79 -16.19
C MET A 14 0.05 17.06 -15.43
N LEU A 15 0.97 16.98 -14.45
CA LEU A 15 1.47 18.14 -13.72
C LEU A 15 2.16 19.14 -14.65
N CYS A 16 3.01 18.66 -15.55
CA CYS A 16 3.66 19.51 -16.55
C CYS A 16 2.62 20.26 -17.41
N TYR A 17 1.59 19.56 -17.88
CA TYR A 17 0.49 20.14 -18.64
C TYR A 17 -0.28 21.20 -17.83
N LEU A 18 -0.68 20.89 -16.60
CA LEU A 18 -1.41 21.81 -15.72
C LEU A 18 -0.63 23.11 -15.43
N HIS A 19 0.69 23.02 -15.32
CA HIS A 19 1.55 24.15 -15.03
C HIS A 19 2.14 24.83 -16.29
N ASN A 20 1.73 24.43 -17.49
CA ASN A 20 2.29 24.91 -18.76
C ASN A 20 3.83 24.78 -18.85
N VAL A 21 4.39 23.73 -18.24
CA VAL A 21 5.82 23.43 -18.27
C VAL A 21 6.08 22.30 -19.27
N PRO A 22 7.08 22.40 -20.16
CA PRO A 22 7.41 21.30 -21.05
C PRO A 22 7.92 20.10 -20.26
N TYR A 23 7.35 18.91 -20.55
CA TYR A 23 7.80 17.68 -19.94
C TYR A 23 9.28 17.40 -20.25
N ARG A 24 10.05 17.07 -19.21
CA ARG A 24 11.43 16.61 -19.34
C ARG A 24 11.59 15.27 -18.60
N PRO A 25 12.30 14.28 -19.15
CA PRO A 25 12.42 12.95 -18.54
C PRO A 25 12.92 12.96 -17.09
N TYR A 26 13.82 13.89 -16.73
CA TYR A 26 14.32 13.98 -15.36
C TYR A 26 13.25 14.39 -14.33
N LEU A 27 12.20 15.11 -14.74
CA LEU A 27 11.11 15.51 -13.84
C LEU A 27 10.37 14.28 -13.32
N SER A 28 10.22 13.24 -14.14
CA SER A 28 9.63 11.98 -13.69
C SER A 28 10.51 11.30 -12.64
N GLN A 29 11.84 11.35 -12.79
CA GLN A 29 12.77 10.79 -11.80
C GLN A 29 12.73 11.58 -10.48
N GLN A 30 12.73 12.91 -10.56
CA GLN A 30 12.60 13.78 -9.38
C GLN A 30 11.27 13.54 -8.65
N LEU A 31 10.18 13.40 -9.40
CA LEU A 31 8.86 13.09 -8.83
C LEU A 31 8.86 11.71 -8.16
N THR A 32 9.44 10.69 -8.79
CA THR A 32 9.58 9.35 -8.17
C THR A 32 10.34 9.43 -6.86
N HIS A 33 11.51 10.08 -6.85
CA HIS A 33 12.33 10.20 -5.63
C HIS A 33 11.59 10.95 -4.51
N ALA A 34 10.91 12.06 -4.84
CA ALA A 34 10.11 12.80 -3.87
C ALA A 34 8.96 11.95 -3.31
N PHE A 35 8.28 11.20 -4.18
CA PHE A 35 7.19 10.31 -3.80
C PHE A 35 7.65 9.17 -2.90
N ASP A 36 8.81 8.56 -3.20
CA ASP A 36 9.41 7.52 -2.35
C ASP A 36 9.75 8.05 -0.95
N VAL A 37 10.27 9.27 -0.85
CA VAL A 37 10.54 9.92 0.44
C VAL A 37 9.24 10.18 1.20
N TYR A 38 8.21 10.69 0.52
CA TYR A 38 6.89 10.88 1.10
C TYR A 38 6.30 9.57 1.65
N LEU A 39 6.35 8.48 0.88
CA LEU A 39 5.90 7.16 1.33
C LEU A 39 6.73 6.65 2.52
N LYS A 40 8.04 6.87 2.54
CA LYS A 40 8.90 6.53 3.69
C LYS A 40 8.48 7.29 4.95
N ILE A 41 8.13 8.57 4.83
CA ILE A 41 7.64 9.37 5.96
C ILE A 41 6.33 8.79 6.48
N LEU A 42 5.35 8.56 5.60
CA LEU A 42 4.07 7.96 5.98
C LEU A 42 4.26 6.61 6.66
N HIS A 43 5.12 5.75 6.10
CA HIS A 43 5.42 4.44 6.67
C HIS A 43 5.99 4.57 8.08
N ARG A 44 6.96 5.46 8.30
CA ARG A 44 7.55 5.72 9.62
C ARG A 44 6.54 6.25 10.63
N VAL A 45 5.65 7.16 10.20
CA VAL A 45 4.57 7.67 11.06
C VAL A 45 3.63 6.54 11.44
N ASN A 46 3.19 5.73 10.48
CA ASN A 46 2.34 4.58 10.75
C ASN A 46 3.03 3.59 11.70
N GLN A 47 4.31 3.27 11.50
CA GLN A 47 5.08 2.42 12.41
C GLN A 47 5.06 2.96 13.85
N LYS A 48 5.26 4.28 14.04
CA LYS A 48 5.20 4.89 15.37
C LYS A 48 3.81 4.77 15.99
N ILE A 49 2.75 5.02 15.22
CA ILE A 49 1.36 4.86 15.68
C ILE A 49 1.11 3.41 16.11
N GLN A 50 1.53 2.44 15.30
CA GLN A 50 1.38 1.01 15.60
C GLN A 50 2.12 0.63 16.90
N VAL A 51 3.30 1.19 17.15
CA VAL A 51 4.01 0.98 18.43
C VAL A 51 3.23 1.57 19.60
N VAL A 52 2.76 2.81 19.51
CA VAL A 52 2.02 3.49 20.60
C VAL A 52 0.72 2.77 20.94
N LEU A 53 0.05 2.22 19.93
CA LEU A 53 -1.18 1.44 20.11
C LEU A 53 -0.93 -0.02 20.53
N ASN A 54 0.32 -0.43 20.75
CA ASN A 54 0.72 -1.83 20.98
C ASN A 54 0.28 -2.80 19.86
N CYS A 55 0.11 -2.27 18.66
CA CYS A 55 -0.28 -2.99 17.45
C CYS A 55 0.91 -3.58 16.68
N ASN A 56 2.13 -3.37 17.15
CA ASN A 56 3.36 -3.83 16.51
C ASN A 56 3.81 -5.24 16.92
N THR A 57 3.03 -5.96 17.74
CA THR A 57 3.38 -7.31 18.20
C THR A 57 2.81 -8.38 17.26
N ARG A 58 3.49 -9.55 17.19
CA ARG A 58 3.01 -10.70 16.41
C ARG A 58 1.62 -11.15 16.84
N GLU A 59 1.38 -11.12 18.15
CA GLU A 59 0.11 -11.51 18.77
C GLU A 59 -1.01 -10.50 18.48
N TRP A 60 -0.70 -9.22 18.25
CA TRP A 60 -1.73 -8.24 17.90
C TRP A 60 -2.44 -8.60 16.60
N ARG A 61 -1.68 -9.02 15.57
CA ARG A 61 -2.26 -9.48 14.31
C ARG A 61 -3.19 -10.68 14.52
N LEU A 62 -2.73 -11.70 15.24
CA LEU A 62 -3.55 -12.89 15.53
C LEU A 62 -4.84 -12.56 16.30
N ARG A 63 -4.84 -11.53 17.14
CA ARG A 63 -6.00 -11.11 17.94
C ARG A 63 -6.96 -10.16 17.20
N ASN A 64 -6.50 -9.42 16.20
CA ASN A 64 -7.25 -8.33 15.58
C ASN A 64 -7.45 -8.49 14.06
N GLU A 65 -6.70 -9.36 13.41
CA GLU A 65 -6.96 -9.76 12.03
C GLU A 65 -8.13 -10.73 11.96
N CYS A 66 -8.71 -10.89 10.77
CA CYS A 66 -9.86 -11.77 10.58
C CYS A 66 -9.52 -13.21 10.99
N LEU A 67 -10.11 -13.69 12.09
CA LEU A 67 -9.86 -15.03 12.61
C LEU A 67 -10.09 -16.11 11.54
N ALA A 68 -11.14 -15.98 10.72
CA ALA A 68 -11.42 -16.93 9.65
C ALA A 68 -10.34 -16.98 8.56
N CYS A 69 -9.56 -15.90 8.38
CA CYS A 69 -8.50 -15.84 7.39
C CYS A 69 -7.13 -16.30 7.91
N PHE A 70 -6.94 -16.40 9.23
CA PHE A 70 -5.62 -16.62 9.86
C PHE A 70 -5.59 -17.71 10.93
N TYR A 71 -6.71 -18.35 11.23
CA TYR A 71 -6.79 -19.44 12.20
C TYR A 71 -6.36 -20.78 11.58
N HIS A 72 -5.33 -21.42 12.14
CA HIS A 72 -4.88 -22.75 11.74
C HIS A 72 -5.33 -23.81 12.75
N ILE A 73 -5.91 -24.91 12.26
CA ILE A 73 -6.29 -26.06 13.09
C ILE A 73 -5.07 -26.99 13.23
N LYS A 74 -4.89 -27.60 14.41
CA LYS A 74 -3.70 -28.42 14.77
C LYS A 74 -3.39 -29.58 13.82
N ASP A 75 -4.34 -30.01 13.00
CA ASP A 75 -4.22 -31.17 12.10
C ASP A 75 -4.59 -30.84 10.64
N GLU A 76 -4.58 -29.55 10.28
CA GLU A 76 -4.87 -29.14 8.89
C GLU A 76 -3.66 -29.44 7.99
N PRO A 77 -3.85 -30.06 6.81
CA PRO A 77 -2.78 -30.26 5.86
C PRO A 77 -2.22 -28.90 5.42
N LYS A 78 -0.89 -28.74 5.52
CA LYS A 78 -0.22 -27.50 5.13
C LYS A 78 -0.50 -27.19 3.67
N LEU A 79 -1.16 -26.07 3.40
CA LEU A 79 -1.47 -25.65 2.05
C LEU A 79 -0.19 -25.14 1.38
N MET A 80 -0.11 -25.25 0.05
CA MET A 80 0.98 -24.62 -0.70
C MET A 80 0.91 -23.08 -0.59
N PHE A 81 -0.31 -22.56 -0.41
CA PHE A 81 -0.60 -21.17 -0.11
C PHE A 81 -1.56 -21.10 1.08
N ASP A 82 -1.07 -20.63 2.22
CA ASP A 82 -1.84 -20.59 3.48
C ASP A 82 -2.80 -19.39 3.58
N TRP A 83 -2.74 -18.44 2.63
CA TRP A 83 -3.50 -17.21 2.70
C TRP A 83 -3.85 -16.67 1.31
N LEU A 84 -5.14 -16.35 1.10
CA LEU A 84 -5.63 -15.70 -0.10
C LEU A 84 -6.00 -14.25 0.23
N VAL A 85 -5.34 -13.28 -0.42
CA VAL A 85 -5.62 -11.86 -0.24
C VAL A 85 -6.43 -11.36 -1.42
N SER A 86 -7.63 -10.87 -1.14
CA SER A 86 -8.44 -10.10 -2.08
C SER A 86 -8.49 -8.67 -1.60
N ILE A 87 -7.84 -7.76 -2.33
CA ILE A 87 -7.96 -6.32 -2.09
C ILE A 87 -9.20 -5.86 -2.84
N ASP A 88 -10.31 -5.72 -2.14
CA ASP A 88 -11.44 -4.97 -2.67
C ASP A 88 -11.03 -3.50 -2.73
N GLY A 89 -10.92 -2.94 -3.94
CA GLY A 89 -10.53 -1.55 -4.17
C GLY A 89 -11.58 -0.54 -3.68
N ASN A 90 -12.44 -0.92 -2.73
CA ASN A 90 -13.55 -0.15 -2.21
C ASN A 90 -14.49 0.32 -3.34
N ASN A 91 -14.85 -0.59 -4.25
CA ASN A 91 -15.76 -0.30 -5.36
C ASN A 91 -17.24 -0.22 -4.93
N SER A 92 -17.54 -0.41 -3.64
CA SER A 92 -18.89 -0.34 -3.07
C SER A 92 -19.38 1.10 -2.86
N LEU A 93 -18.50 2.09 -2.95
CA LEU A 93 -18.88 3.51 -3.09
C LEU A 93 -19.03 3.83 -4.57
N LYS A 94 -20.19 3.52 -5.12
CA LYS A 94 -20.61 3.97 -6.45
C LYS A 94 -21.96 4.66 -6.36
#